data_AF-A0A1G2F062-F1
#
_entry.id   AF-A0A1G2F062-F1
#
_cell.length_a   1.000
_cell.length_b   1.000
_cell.length_c   1.000
_cell.angle_alpha   90.00
_cell.angle_beta   90.00
_cell.angle_gamma   90.00
#
_symmetry.space_group_name_H-M   'P 1'
#
loop_
_entity.id
_entity.type
_entity.pdbx_description
1 polymer ?
#
loop_
_entity_poly.entity_id
_entity_poly.type
_entity_poly.pdbx_seq_one_letter_code
_entity_poly.pdbx_strand_id
1 'polypeptide(L)'
;MLYGFDRAKTEIRKKNSALILEGQMDLIMSHQAGLTNAVAVSGTALTPQHLVNLKRLCDTLIMSFDSDSAGFDATQKSVDLAVGAGFEIKIARVSGAKDPADLIKENPQNWFKAVEQASPFVSFLLETLALKNQDPLVFKKEVGRVALPHIASMQSEIDKAHWVGVVSAALKMREENLWQEISRLRRKSPQKSANIIGSAPKIRSRRSLLEERLIGLAVLKKADLNSEFAGCNPEWFSSERRGIFESILNGIPSEDHYVKKLALEAEVVYSAPDKLADELKSLIRELKKENLREKLTELGDSVKNLEISGNKEELEKKFSEFRAVSSELNSI
;
A
#
# COMPACT_ATOMS: atom_id res chain seq x y z
N MET A 1 -5.92 -10.26 14.72
CA MET A 1 -5.05 -11.23 14.05
C MET A 1 -5.69 -11.52 12.69
N LEU A 2 -4.92 -11.68 11.61
CA LEU A 2 -5.47 -12.13 10.32
C LEU A 2 -5.34 -13.65 10.24
N TYR A 3 -6.46 -14.35 10.10
CA TYR A 3 -6.48 -15.80 9.97
C TYR A 3 -5.85 -16.21 8.64
N GLY A 4 -5.03 -17.27 8.66
CA GLY A 4 -4.31 -17.80 7.49
C GLY A 4 -3.11 -16.98 7.03
N PHE A 5 -2.75 -15.88 7.72
CA PHE A 5 -1.63 -15.01 7.32
C PHE A 5 -0.28 -15.73 7.29
N ASP A 6 -0.02 -16.62 8.25
CA ASP A 6 1.19 -17.44 8.35
C ASP A 6 1.39 -18.34 7.12
N ARG A 7 0.29 -18.88 6.58
CA ARG A 7 0.29 -19.74 5.38
C ARG A 7 0.29 -18.92 4.10
N ALA A 8 -0.36 -17.76 4.10
CA ALA A 8 -0.53 -16.94 2.90
C ALA A 8 0.64 -15.99 2.61
N LYS A 9 1.48 -15.64 3.61
CA LYS A 9 2.51 -14.60 3.50
C LYS A 9 3.45 -14.74 2.30
N THR A 10 3.84 -15.97 1.96
CA THR A 10 4.75 -16.24 0.84
C THR A 10 4.06 -15.98 -0.50
N GLU A 11 2.82 -16.44 -0.66
CA GLU A 11 2.09 -16.24 -1.92
C GLU A 11 1.62 -14.80 -2.07
N ILE A 12 1.21 -14.13 -0.98
CA ILE A 12 0.89 -12.70 -0.96
C ILE A 12 2.04 -11.89 -1.53
N ARG A 13 3.27 -12.16 -1.06
CA ARG A 13 4.46 -11.47 -1.55
C ARG A 13 4.74 -11.79 -3.01
N LYS A 14 4.67 -13.06 -3.40
CA LYS A 14 4.94 -13.50 -4.77
C LYS A 14 3.98 -12.88 -5.78
N LYS A 15 2.68 -12.79 -5.45
CA LYS A 15 1.64 -12.21 -6.30
C LYS A 15 1.49 -10.69 -6.15
N ASN A 16 2.26 -10.07 -5.25
CA ASN A 16 2.10 -8.69 -4.81
C ASN A 16 0.63 -8.32 -4.49
N SER A 17 -0.14 -9.28 -3.97
CA SER A 17 -1.57 -9.07 -3.68
C SER A 17 -2.08 -10.00 -2.58
N ALA A 18 -2.92 -9.47 -1.70
CA ALA A 18 -3.62 -10.25 -0.68
C ALA A 18 -5.13 -10.23 -0.91
N LEU A 19 -5.75 -11.42 -0.85
CA LEU A 19 -7.20 -11.58 -0.92
C LEU A 19 -7.79 -11.54 0.51
N ILE A 20 -8.56 -10.50 0.82
CA ILE A 20 -9.16 -10.29 2.14
C ILE A 20 -10.60 -10.82 2.12
N LEU A 21 -10.88 -11.74 3.04
CA LEU A 21 -12.18 -12.39 3.21
C LEU A 21 -12.73 -12.13 4.62
N GLU A 22 -14.05 -12.21 4.78
CA GLU A 22 -14.70 -11.98 6.07
C GLU A 22 -14.60 -13.22 6.97
N GLY A 23 -14.97 -14.38 6.42
CA GLY A 23 -15.06 -15.65 7.14
C GLY A 23 -13.82 -16.52 7.03
N GLN A 24 -13.60 -17.34 8.07
CA GLN A 24 -12.60 -18.41 8.04
C GLN A 24 -12.96 -19.49 7.01
N MET A 25 -14.25 -19.75 6.80
CA MET A 25 -14.72 -20.75 5.83
C MET A 25 -14.36 -20.33 4.40
N ASP A 26 -14.61 -19.07 4.04
CA ASP A 26 -14.25 -18.52 2.73
C ASP A 26 -12.75 -18.64 2.47
N LEU A 27 -11.93 -18.41 3.49
CA LEU A 27 -10.49 -18.59 3.41
C LEU A 27 -10.10 -20.04 3.15
N ILE A 28 -10.64 -20.98 3.93
CA ILE A 28 -10.31 -22.40 3.80
C ILE A 28 -10.69 -22.89 2.40
N MET A 29 -11.90 -22.54 1.95
CA MET A 29 -12.39 -22.89 0.61
C MET A 29 -11.53 -22.23 -0.48
N SER A 30 -11.12 -20.96 -0.30
CA SER A 30 -10.25 -20.26 -1.26
C SER A 30 -8.87 -20.93 -1.37
N HIS A 31 -8.28 -21.34 -0.25
CA HIS A 31 -7.02 -22.07 -0.25
C HIS A 31 -7.17 -23.44 -0.93
N GLN A 32 -8.26 -24.16 -0.69
CA GLN A 32 -8.57 -25.42 -1.37
C GLN A 32 -8.76 -25.25 -2.88
N ALA A 33 -9.31 -24.11 -3.31
CA ALA A 33 -9.42 -23.73 -4.72
C ALA A 33 -8.09 -23.24 -5.34
N GLY A 34 -7.00 -23.17 -4.58
CA GLY A 34 -5.67 -22.75 -5.06
C GLY A 34 -5.36 -21.26 -4.93
N LEU A 35 -6.26 -20.46 -4.33
CA LEU A 35 -6.04 -19.05 -4.01
C LEU A 35 -5.39 -18.92 -2.62
N THR A 36 -4.12 -19.30 -2.54
CA THR A 36 -3.37 -19.38 -1.27
C THR A 36 -2.86 -18.02 -0.76
N ASN A 37 -3.07 -16.93 -1.50
CA ASN A 37 -2.82 -15.56 -1.05
C ASN A 37 -3.99 -14.93 -0.27
N ALA A 38 -4.95 -15.74 0.19
CA ALA A 38 -6.11 -15.30 0.96
C ALA A 38 -5.87 -15.25 2.47
N VAL A 39 -6.42 -14.25 3.14
CA VAL A 39 -6.45 -14.03 4.60
C VAL A 39 -7.83 -13.59 5.05
N ALA A 40 -8.22 -13.89 6.30
CA ALA A 40 -9.54 -13.53 6.83
C ALA A 40 -9.47 -12.68 8.10
N VAL A 41 -10.41 -11.74 8.22
CA VAL A 41 -10.58 -10.88 9.43
C VAL A 41 -11.38 -11.58 10.54
N SER A 42 -12.08 -12.67 10.22
CA SER A 42 -12.70 -13.59 11.19
C SER A 42 -13.67 -12.91 12.17
N GLY A 43 -14.65 -12.18 11.64
CA GLY A 43 -15.69 -11.52 12.46
C GLY A 43 -15.24 -10.27 13.21
N THR A 44 -14.08 -9.72 12.86
CA THR A 44 -13.60 -8.41 13.34
C THR A 44 -13.46 -7.44 12.19
N ALA A 45 -13.60 -6.14 12.46
CA ALA A 45 -13.32 -5.13 11.44
C ALA A 45 -11.83 -5.13 11.07
N LEU A 46 -11.53 -4.82 9.80
CA LEU A 46 -10.15 -4.64 9.35
C LEU A 46 -9.49 -3.51 10.15
N THR A 47 -8.31 -3.78 10.72
CA THR A 47 -7.63 -2.81 11.60
C THR A 47 -6.38 -2.21 10.93
N PRO A 48 -5.91 -1.02 11.38
CA PRO A 48 -4.68 -0.43 10.86
C PRO A 48 -3.47 -1.35 11.04
N GLN A 49 -3.42 -2.11 12.14
CA GLN A 49 -2.32 -3.04 12.40
C GLN A 49 -2.29 -4.21 11.39
N HIS A 50 -3.46 -4.68 10.93
CA HIS A 50 -3.55 -5.69 9.87
C HIS A 50 -2.97 -5.15 8.56
N LEU A 51 -3.34 -3.91 8.22
CA LEU A 51 -2.85 -3.22 7.03
C LEU A 51 -1.34 -2.98 7.06
N VAL A 52 -0.76 -2.60 8.21
CA VAL A 52 0.69 -2.48 8.36
C VAL A 52 1.40 -3.82 8.06
N ASN A 53 0.85 -4.93 8.55
CA ASN A 53 1.41 -6.26 8.31
C ASN A 53 1.29 -6.70 6.85
N LEU A 54 0.22 -6.30 6.16
CA LEU A 54 0.00 -6.61 4.74
C LEU A 54 0.81 -5.70 3.81
N LYS A 55 0.99 -4.42 4.16
CA LYS A 55 1.70 -3.43 3.32
C LYS A 55 3.17 -3.75 3.20
N ARG A 56 3.66 -4.41 4.25
CA ARG A 56 4.94 -5.08 4.37
C ARG A 56 5.15 -6.21 3.34
N LEU A 57 4.10 -6.75 2.74
CA LEU A 57 4.18 -7.90 1.82
C LEU A 57 3.66 -7.60 0.41
N CYS A 58 2.70 -6.69 0.27
CA CYS A 58 2.05 -6.40 -1.00
C CYS A 58 1.55 -4.96 -1.09
N ASP A 59 1.34 -4.49 -2.32
CA ASP A 59 0.78 -3.17 -2.61
C ASP A 59 -0.72 -3.21 -2.96
N THR A 60 -1.24 -4.36 -3.39
CA THR A 60 -2.64 -4.51 -3.82
C THR A 60 -3.44 -5.37 -2.83
N LEU A 61 -4.64 -4.91 -2.44
CA LEU A 61 -5.62 -5.73 -1.73
C LEU A 61 -6.79 -6.04 -2.65
N ILE A 62 -7.10 -7.32 -2.79
CA ILE A 62 -8.33 -7.80 -3.41
C ILE A 62 -9.29 -8.09 -2.28
N MET A 63 -10.45 -7.44 -2.27
CA MET A 63 -11.46 -7.65 -1.24
C MET A 63 -12.68 -8.27 -1.88
N SER A 64 -13.33 -9.16 -1.16
CA SER A 64 -14.60 -9.76 -1.56
C SER A 64 -15.58 -9.65 -0.43
N PHE A 65 -16.81 -9.32 -0.78
CA PHE A 65 -17.84 -8.98 0.18
C PHE A 65 -19.06 -9.83 -0.08
N ASP A 66 -19.82 -10.06 0.98
CA ASP A 66 -21.14 -10.65 0.86
C ASP A 66 -22.03 -9.75 0.01
N SER A 67 -22.95 -10.37 -0.73
CA SER A 67 -23.85 -9.70 -1.66
C SER A 67 -24.95 -8.86 -0.99
N ASP A 68 -24.92 -8.69 0.34
CA ASP A 68 -25.94 -7.95 1.09
C ASP A 68 -25.62 -6.46 1.25
N SER A 69 -26.65 -5.66 1.54
CA SER A 69 -26.52 -4.21 1.69
C SER A 69 -25.74 -3.78 2.93
N ALA A 70 -25.58 -4.66 3.92
CA ALA A 70 -24.83 -4.38 5.15
C ALA A 70 -23.31 -4.50 4.92
N GLY A 71 -22.89 -5.44 4.07
CA GLY A 71 -21.50 -5.61 3.66
C GLY A 71 -20.91 -4.36 3.03
N PHE A 72 -21.68 -3.62 2.23
CA PHE A 72 -21.20 -2.44 1.50
C PHE A 72 -20.73 -1.27 2.41
N ASP A 73 -21.43 -0.98 3.51
CA ASP A 73 -21.07 0.13 4.41
C ASP A 73 -19.88 -0.23 5.32
N ALA A 74 -19.81 -1.48 5.80
CA ALA A 74 -18.65 -2.00 6.53
C ALA A 74 -17.40 -2.07 5.64
N THR A 75 -17.61 -2.40 4.37
CA THR A 75 -16.62 -2.39 3.31
C THR A 75 -16.04 -1.00 3.10
N GLN A 76 -16.87 0.03 2.98
CA GLN A 76 -16.38 1.38 2.68
C GLN A 76 -15.35 1.85 3.72
N LYS A 77 -15.60 1.58 5.01
CA LYS A 77 -14.64 1.90 6.09
C LYS A 77 -13.32 1.14 5.96
N SER A 78 -13.39 -0.15 5.60
CA SER A 78 -12.20 -0.99 5.42
C SER A 78 -11.38 -0.54 4.21
N VAL A 79 -12.06 -0.14 3.14
CA VAL A 79 -11.45 0.42 1.94
C VAL A 79 -10.82 1.78 2.22
N ASP A 80 -11.53 2.68 2.91
CA ASP A 80 -10.99 3.99 3.31
C ASP A 80 -9.70 3.85 4.10
N LEU A 81 -9.70 2.92 5.07
CA LEU A 81 -8.54 2.64 5.88
C LEU A 81 -7.37 2.12 5.05
N ALA A 82 -7.65 1.23 4.09
CA ALA A 82 -6.63 0.64 3.23
C ALA A 82 -6.08 1.63 2.18
N VAL A 83 -6.94 2.45 1.58
CA VAL A 83 -6.53 3.54 0.68
C VAL A 83 -5.67 4.56 1.42
N GLY A 84 -6.07 4.95 2.63
CA GLY A 84 -5.26 5.83 3.49
C GLY A 84 -3.89 5.24 3.85
N ALA A 85 -3.80 3.91 3.95
CA ALA A 85 -2.54 3.18 4.12
C ALA A 85 -1.75 2.98 2.81
N GLY A 86 -2.22 3.53 1.68
CA GLY A 86 -1.52 3.54 0.40
C GLY A 86 -1.64 2.23 -0.39
N PHE A 87 -2.68 1.43 -0.17
CA PHE A 87 -2.96 0.24 -0.98
C PHE A 87 -3.73 0.58 -2.26
N GLU A 88 -3.45 -0.17 -3.32
CA GLU A 88 -4.35 -0.30 -4.45
C GLU A 88 -5.46 -1.30 -4.09
N ILE A 89 -6.72 -0.88 -4.23
CA ILE A 89 -7.87 -1.71 -3.82
C ILE A 89 -8.62 -2.21 -5.05
N LYS A 90 -8.84 -3.53 -5.10
CA LYS A 90 -9.66 -4.20 -6.10
C LYS A 90 -10.78 -4.99 -5.43
N ILE A 91 -11.93 -5.08 -6.09
CA ILE A 91 -13.11 -5.77 -5.60
C ILE A 91 -13.38 -6.99 -6.47
N ALA A 92 -13.34 -8.17 -5.85
CA ALA A 92 -13.82 -9.40 -6.45
C ALA A 92 -15.33 -9.53 -6.16
N ARG A 93 -16.14 -9.63 -7.23
CA ARG A 93 -17.60 -9.75 -7.10
C ARG A 93 -18.00 -11.21 -6.99
N VAL A 94 -18.72 -11.55 -5.93
CA VAL A 94 -19.44 -12.83 -5.84
C VAL A 94 -20.75 -12.68 -6.62
N SER A 95 -20.84 -13.34 -7.78
CA SER A 95 -22.04 -13.29 -8.63
C SER A 95 -22.76 -14.63 -8.59
N GLY A 96 -24.05 -14.63 -8.29
CA GLY A 96 -24.89 -15.84 -8.28
C GLY A 96 -24.78 -16.68 -7.00
N ALA A 97 -23.96 -16.27 -6.03
CA ALA A 97 -23.82 -16.93 -4.73
C ALA A 97 -23.87 -15.91 -3.59
N LYS A 98 -24.10 -16.40 -2.38
CA LYS A 98 -24.18 -15.56 -1.18
C LYS A 98 -22.80 -15.05 -0.76
N ASP A 99 -21.86 -15.97 -0.66
CA ASP A 99 -20.50 -15.77 -0.19
C ASP A 99 -19.48 -16.53 -1.09
N PRO A 100 -18.17 -16.26 -0.93
CA PRO A 100 -17.14 -16.99 -1.68
C PRO A 100 -17.17 -18.50 -1.45
N ALA A 101 -17.45 -18.97 -0.22
CA ALA A 101 -17.50 -20.40 0.07
C ALA A 101 -18.56 -21.14 -0.76
N ASP A 102 -19.76 -20.58 -0.90
CA ASP A 102 -20.85 -21.13 -1.69
C ASP A 102 -20.53 -21.06 -3.18
N LEU A 103 -19.92 -19.97 -3.67
CA LEU A 103 -19.47 -19.88 -5.06
C LEU A 103 -18.43 -20.96 -5.40
N ILE A 104 -17.52 -21.24 -4.48
CA ILE A 104 -16.48 -22.28 -4.63
C ILE A 104 -17.11 -23.67 -4.62
N LYS A 105 -18.10 -23.93 -3.76
CA LYS A 105 -18.81 -25.23 -3.74
C LYS A 105 -19.51 -25.51 -5.05
N GLU A 106 -20.14 -24.51 -5.65
CA GLU A 106 -20.81 -24.64 -6.94
C GLU A 106 -19.80 -24.84 -8.08
N ASN A 107 -18.83 -23.92 -8.18
CA ASN A 107 -17.76 -24.00 -9.17
C ASN A 107 -16.55 -23.16 -8.74
N PRO A 108 -15.43 -23.78 -8.32
CA PRO A 108 -14.21 -23.07 -7.93
C PRO A 108 -13.67 -22.13 -9.01
N GLN A 109 -13.95 -22.41 -10.29
CA GLN A 109 -13.40 -21.63 -11.40
C GLN A 109 -14.10 -20.28 -11.52
N ASN A 110 -15.36 -20.18 -11.07
CA ASN A 110 -16.06 -18.90 -11.02
C ASN A 110 -15.42 -17.98 -9.99
N TRP A 111 -14.99 -18.55 -8.84
CA TRP A 111 -14.29 -17.78 -7.83
C TRP A 111 -12.91 -17.33 -8.29
N PHE A 112 -12.15 -18.21 -8.94
CA PHE A 112 -10.85 -17.84 -9.53
C PHE A 112 -10.99 -16.70 -10.53
N LYS A 113 -11.98 -16.79 -11.44
CA LYS A 113 -12.27 -15.72 -12.41
C LYS A 113 -12.69 -14.43 -11.73
N ALA A 114 -13.49 -14.49 -10.67
CA ALA A 114 -13.92 -13.30 -9.93
C ALA A 114 -12.73 -12.56 -9.29
N VAL A 115 -11.75 -13.29 -8.78
CA VAL A 115 -10.52 -12.72 -8.20
C VAL A 115 -9.57 -12.20 -9.28
N GLU A 116 -9.43 -12.91 -10.39
CA GLU A 116 -8.61 -12.49 -11.54
C GLU A 116 -9.16 -11.23 -12.22
N GLN A 117 -10.49 -11.15 -12.34
CA GLN A 117 -11.22 -10.01 -12.93
C GLN A 117 -11.61 -8.95 -11.89
N ALA A 118 -11.01 -8.98 -10.70
CA ALA A 118 -11.31 -8.02 -9.66
C ALA A 118 -11.08 -6.59 -10.15
N SER A 119 -12.12 -5.76 -10.06
CA SER A 119 -12.10 -4.41 -10.63
C SER A 119 -11.58 -3.41 -9.60
N PRO A 120 -10.87 -2.35 -10.03
CA PRO A 120 -10.47 -1.30 -9.09
C PRO A 120 -11.67 -0.70 -8.37
N PHE A 121 -11.49 -0.35 -7.10
CA PHE A 121 -12.58 0.08 -6.24
C PHE A 121 -13.38 1.27 -6.80
N VAL A 122 -12.73 2.27 -7.39
CA VAL A 122 -13.42 3.42 -7.97
C VAL A 122 -14.32 3.00 -9.15
N SER A 123 -13.85 2.12 -10.03
CA SER A 123 -14.68 1.55 -11.11
C SER A 123 -15.87 0.77 -10.56
N PHE A 124 -15.62 -0.10 -9.57
CA PHE A 124 -16.67 -0.86 -8.90
C PHE A 124 -17.76 0.06 -8.33
N LEU A 125 -17.34 1.16 -7.71
CA LEU A 125 -18.24 2.13 -7.09
C LEU A 125 -19.09 2.85 -8.13
N LEU A 126 -18.48 3.31 -9.23
CA LEU A 126 -19.19 3.97 -10.33
C LEU A 126 -20.25 3.05 -10.94
N GLU A 127 -19.90 1.80 -11.23
CA GLU A 127 -20.83 0.81 -11.77
C GLU A 127 -21.98 0.54 -10.79
N THR A 128 -21.67 0.35 -9.51
CA THR A 128 -22.69 0.09 -8.47
C THR A 128 -23.64 1.27 -8.31
N LEU A 129 -23.12 2.49 -8.30
CA LEU A 129 -23.93 3.71 -8.18
C LEU A 129 -24.76 3.97 -9.43
N ALA A 130 -24.26 3.63 -10.62
CA ALA A 130 -25.00 3.75 -11.87
C ALA A 130 -26.17 2.76 -11.94
N LEU A 131 -26.00 1.54 -11.41
CA LEU A 131 -27.08 0.55 -11.32
C LEU A 131 -28.16 0.96 -10.31
N LYS A 132 -27.78 1.57 -9.18
CA LYS A 132 -28.71 2.03 -8.14
C LYS A 132 -29.48 3.29 -8.51
N ASN A 133 -28.87 4.20 -9.28
CA ASN A 133 -29.42 5.53 -9.52
C ASN A 133 -29.66 5.77 -11.01
N GLN A 134 -30.93 5.75 -11.42
CA GLN A 134 -31.32 6.07 -12.79
C GLN A 134 -31.40 7.59 -13.04
N ASP A 135 -31.55 8.41 -11.98
CA ASP A 135 -31.54 9.87 -12.10
C ASP A 135 -30.10 10.40 -12.21
N PRO A 136 -29.75 11.11 -13.31
CA PRO A 136 -28.39 11.64 -13.52
C PRO A 136 -27.91 12.61 -12.43
N LEU A 137 -28.80 13.40 -11.82
CA LEU A 137 -28.44 14.36 -10.77
C LEU A 137 -28.18 13.64 -9.45
N VAL A 138 -29.00 12.65 -9.11
CA VAL A 138 -28.79 11.81 -7.91
C VAL A 138 -27.48 11.05 -8.04
N PHE A 139 -27.24 10.41 -9.19
CA PHE A 139 -25.99 9.71 -9.48
C PHE A 139 -24.77 10.61 -9.30
N LYS A 140 -24.78 11.82 -9.90
CA LYS A 140 -23.70 12.81 -9.73
C LYS A 140 -23.44 13.18 -8.27
N LYS A 141 -24.50 13.40 -7.49
CA LYS A 141 -24.39 13.72 -6.05
C LYS A 141 -23.80 12.57 -5.26
N GLU A 142 -24.22 11.33 -5.54
CA GLU A 142 -23.71 10.15 -4.84
C GLU A 142 -22.25 9.85 -5.20
N VAL A 143 -21.86 9.97 -6.47
CA VAL A 143 -20.46 9.85 -6.89
C VAL A 143 -19.61 10.93 -6.20
N GLY A 144 -20.11 12.17 -6.12
CA GLY A 144 -19.46 13.24 -5.38
C GLY A 144 -19.30 12.93 -3.88
N ARG A 145 -20.30 12.30 -3.27
CA ARG A 145 -20.30 11.95 -1.84
C ARG A 145 -19.42 10.76 -1.50
N VAL A 146 -19.37 9.76 -2.38
CA VAL A 146 -18.74 8.46 -2.08
C VAL A 146 -17.40 8.35 -2.82
N ALA A 147 -17.33 8.55 -4.14
CA ALA A 147 -16.11 8.33 -4.91
C ALA A 147 -15.04 9.42 -4.72
N LEU A 148 -15.43 10.71 -4.71
CA LEU A 148 -14.45 11.80 -4.66
C LEU A 148 -13.63 11.84 -3.35
N PRO A 149 -14.18 11.56 -2.15
CA PRO A 149 -13.39 11.43 -0.94
C PRO A 149 -12.30 10.35 -1.03
N HIS A 150 -12.59 9.21 -1.66
CA HIS A 150 -11.61 8.15 -1.87
C HIS A 150 -10.50 8.59 -2.83
N ILE A 151 -10.82 9.31 -3.90
CA ILE A 151 -9.82 9.88 -4.81
C ILE A 151 -8.98 10.93 -4.07
N ALA A 152 -9.60 11.76 -3.23
CA ALA A 152 -8.91 12.78 -2.45
C ALA A 152 -7.91 12.20 -1.44
N SER A 153 -8.16 11.00 -0.91
CA SER A 153 -7.29 10.32 0.07
C SER A 153 -6.14 9.52 -0.55
N MET A 154 -6.13 9.35 -1.88
CA MET A 154 -5.01 8.71 -2.58
C MET A 154 -3.69 9.48 -2.37
N GLN A 155 -2.57 8.76 -2.33
CA GLN A 155 -1.25 9.38 -2.16
C GLN A 155 -0.63 9.82 -3.49
N SER A 156 -0.86 9.05 -4.56
CA SER A 156 -0.33 9.32 -5.91
C SER A 156 -1.17 10.37 -6.65
N GLU A 157 -0.54 11.46 -7.09
CA GLU A 157 -1.21 12.47 -7.92
C GLU A 157 -1.52 11.95 -9.34
N ILE A 158 -0.76 10.96 -9.82
CA ILE A 158 -1.00 10.31 -11.11
C ILE A 158 -2.29 9.47 -11.03
N ASP A 159 -2.46 8.69 -9.96
CA ASP A 159 -3.66 7.88 -9.76
C ASP A 159 -4.89 8.76 -9.60
N LYS A 160 -4.75 9.89 -8.89
CA LYS A 160 -5.82 10.91 -8.80
C LYS A 160 -6.21 11.42 -10.18
N ALA A 161 -5.25 11.85 -10.98
CA ALA A 161 -5.54 12.37 -12.32
C ALA A 161 -6.22 11.33 -13.20
N HIS A 162 -5.75 10.08 -13.18
CA HIS A 162 -6.39 8.98 -13.88
C HIS A 162 -7.86 8.81 -13.45
N TRP A 163 -8.12 8.70 -12.16
CA TRP A 163 -9.48 8.49 -11.64
C TRP A 163 -10.39 9.71 -11.83
N VAL A 164 -9.86 10.93 -11.77
CA VAL A 164 -10.61 12.14 -12.12
C VAL A 164 -11.06 12.11 -13.57
N GLY A 165 -10.21 11.69 -14.51
CA GLY A 165 -10.58 11.50 -15.91
C GLY A 165 -11.69 10.45 -16.09
N VAL A 166 -11.57 9.30 -15.41
CA VAL A 166 -12.60 8.24 -15.44
C VAL A 166 -13.94 8.74 -14.88
N VAL A 167 -13.93 9.43 -13.74
CA VAL A 167 -15.15 10.00 -13.13
C VAL A 167 -15.73 11.12 -14.00
N SER A 168 -14.90 11.97 -14.59
CA SER A 168 -15.30 13.04 -15.51
C SER A 168 -16.07 12.47 -16.70
N ALA A 169 -15.55 11.41 -17.32
CA ALA A 169 -16.19 10.73 -18.43
C ALA A 169 -17.55 10.12 -18.00
N ALA A 170 -17.59 9.42 -16.86
CA ALA A 170 -18.80 8.81 -16.34
C ALA A 170 -19.90 9.84 -16.01
N LEU A 171 -19.54 10.99 -15.44
CA LEU A 171 -20.48 12.05 -15.07
C LEU A 171 -20.80 13.01 -16.22
N LYS A 172 -20.07 12.94 -17.35
CA LYS A 172 -20.10 13.94 -18.44
C LYS A 172 -19.91 15.35 -17.88
N MET A 173 -18.86 15.53 -17.08
CA MET A 173 -18.51 16.79 -16.42
C MET A 173 -17.06 17.14 -16.69
N ARG A 174 -16.74 18.43 -16.75
CA ARG A 174 -15.35 18.90 -16.87
C ARG A 174 -14.52 18.51 -15.64
N GLU A 175 -13.28 18.08 -15.86
CA GLU A 175 -12.36 17.67 -14.78
C GLU A 175 -12.10 18.81 -13.78
N GLU A 176 -12.06 20.07 -14.24
CA GLU A 176 -11.81 21.22 -13.36
C GLU A 176 -12.83 21.31 -12.22
N ASN A 177 -14.09 20.93 -12.48
CA ASN A 177 -15.14 20.92 -11.46
C ASN A 177 -14.88 19.86 -10.39
N LEU A 178 -14.34 18.70 -10.80
CA LEU A 178 -14.01 17.60 -9.87
C LEU A 178 -12.78 17.95 -9.03
N TRP A 179 -11.76 18.56 -9.65
CA TRP A 179 -10.57 19.04 -8.94
C TRP A 179 -10.89 20.12 -7.89
N GLN A 180 -11.84 21.02 -8.18
CA GLN A 180 -12.32 22.00 -7.21
C GLN A 180 -12.97 21.33 -6.01
N GLU A 181 -13.81 20.31 -6.23
CA GLU A 181 -14.48 19.60 -5.14
C GLU A 181 -13.49 18.77 -4.31
N ILE A 182 -12.55 18.06 -4.94
CA ILE A 182 -11.44 17.37 -4.26
C ILE A 182 -10.63 18.33 -3.38
N SER A 183 -10.32 19.53 -3.91
CA SER A 183 -9.59 20.57 -3.16
C SER A 183 -10.38 21.08 -1.96
N ARG A 184 -11.71 21.20 -2.08
CA ARG A 184 -12.60 21.56 -0.96
C ARG A 184 -12.65 20.47 0.10
N LEU A 185 -12.71 19.20 -0.30
CA LEU A 185 -12.69 18.06 0.61
C LEU A 185 -11.40 18.03 1.43
N ARG A 186 -10.24 18.27 0.80
CA ARG A 186 -8.95 18.40 1.51
C ARG A 186 -8.94 19.55 2.54
N ARG A 187 -9.53 20.71 2.19
CA ARG A 187 -9.62 21.88 3.09
C ARG A 187 -10.64 21.71 4.21
N LYS A 188 -11.71 20.95 3.98
CA LYS A 188 -12.74 20.58 4.98
C LYS A 188 -12.31 19.45 5.92
N SER A 189 -11.07 18.95 5.80
CA SER A 189 -10.44 18.10 6.79
C SER A 189 -9.50 18.87 7.75
N PRO A 190 -9.92 19.95 8.46
CA PRO A 190 -9.14 20.43 9.60
C PRO A 190 -9.41 19.49 10.79
N GLN A 191 -8.32 18.92 11.34
CA GLN A 191 -8.16 18.48 12.72
C GLN A 191 -9.45 18.25 13.53
N LYS A 192 -10.00 17.03 13.47
CA LYS A 192 -10.92 16.52 14.49
C LYS A 192 -10.51 15.10 14.91
N SER A 193 -9.32 15.00 15.48
CA SER A 193 -8.87 13.88 16.34
C SER A 193 -7.45 14.11 16.85
N ALA A 194 -7.25 15.23 17.55
CA ALA A 194 -6.07 15.43 18.39
C ALA A 194 -6.52 15.74 19.82
N ASN A 195 -7.13 14.75 20.48
CA ASN A 195 -7.19 14.59 21.94
C ASN A 195 -8.02 13.35 22.31
N ILE A 196 -7.57 12.18 21.84
CA ILE A 196 -7.84 10.94 22.57
C ILE A 196 -6.47 10.28 22.80
N ILE A 197 -6.18 10.09 24.07
CA ILE A 197 -4.96 9.53 24.64
C ILE A 197 -4.73 8.13 24.03
N GLY A 198 -3.51 7.92 23.53
CA GLY A 198 -3.05 6.68 22.88
C GLY A 198 -2.57 6.98 21.48
N SER A 199 -1.25 7.10 21.29
CA SER A 199 -0.62 7.36 20.00
C SER A 199 -1.11 6.36 18.95
N ALA A 200 -2.02 6.81 18.07
CA ALA A 200 -2.26 6.15 16.80
C ALA A 200 -0.91 6.05 16.07
N PRO A 201 -0.56 4.90 15.47
CA PRO A 201 0.73 4.76 14.80
C PRO A 201 0.79 5.79 13.66
N LYS A 202 1.80 6.67 13.69
CA LYS A 202 2.17 7.50 12.54
C LYS A 202 2.22 6.55 11.32
N ILE A 203 1.41 6.83 10.30
CA ILE A 203 1.43 6.07 9.04
C ILE A 203 2.87 6.09 8.54
N ARG A 204 3.52 4.93 8.53
CA ARG A 204 4.93 4.81 8.18
C ARG A 204 5.03 4.78 6.65
N SER A 205 5.83 5.68 6.07
CA SER A 205 6.12 5.65 4.63
C SER A 205 6.76 4.31 4.22
N ARG A 206 6.68 3.94 2.93
CA ARG A 206 7.34 2.73 2.41
C ARG A 206 8.82 2.69 2.80
N ARG A 207 9.51 3.82 2.61
CA ARG A 207 10.89 4.04 3.08
C ARG A 207 11.05 3.75 4.57
N SER A 208 10.21 4.35 5.43
CA SER A 208 10.24 4.13 6.88
C SER A 208 10.09 2.65 7.26
N LEU A 209 9.21 1.90 6.58
CA LEU A 209 9.03 0.47 6.80
C LEU A 209 10.25 -0.36 6.37
N LEU A 210 10.89 -0.01 5.25
CA LEU A 210 12.11 -0.68 4.76
C LEU A 210 13.28 -0.44 5.72
N GLU A 211 13.46 0.79 6.17
CA GLU A 211 14.51 1.18 7.12
C GLU A 211 14.34 0.46 8.46
N GLU A 212 13.12 0.39 9.00
CA GLU A 212 12.82 -0.35 10.23
C GLU A 212 13.18 -1.83 10.17
N ARG A 213 12.90 -2.47 9.04
CA ARG A 213 13.18 -3.89 8.83
C ARG A 213 14.67 -4.16 8.75
N LEU A 214 15.39 -3.32 8.00
CA LEU A 214 16.84 -3.42 7.89
C LEU A 214 17.51 -3.20 9.25
N ILE A 215 17.04 -2.22 10.03
CA ILE A 215 17.50 -2.00 11.41
C ILE A 215 17.20 -3.22 12.29
N GLY A 216 15.98 -3.75 12.27
CA GLY A 216 15.61 -4.93 13.05
C GLY A 216 16.45 -6.16 12.72
N LEU A 217 16.70 -6.40 11.43
CA LEU A 217 17.56 -7.49 10.95
C LEU A 217 19.04 -7.29 11.34
N ALA A 218 19.54 -6.05 11.25
CA ALA A 218 20.91 -5.73 11.66
C ALA A 218 21.14 -6.01 13.16
N VAL A 219 20.15 -5.70 14.01
CA VAL A 219 20.23 -6.02 15.45
C VAL A 219 20.16 -7.52 15.71
N LEU A 220 19.32 -8.26 14.96
CA LEU A 220 19.17 -9.70 15.10
C LEU A 220 20.44 -10.46 14.71
N LYS A 221 21.10 -10.02 13.63
CA LYS A 221 22.19 -10.77 13.02
C LYS A 221 23.50 -10.80 13.81
N LYS A 222 23.79 -9.78 14.64
CA LYS A 222 24.96 -9.61 15.58
C LYS A 222 26.38 -9.93 15.07
N ALA A 223 26.59 -10.92 14.21
CA ALA A 223 27.85 -11.35 13.62
C ALA A 223 27.88 -11.02 12.12
N ASP A 224 29.02 -10.52 11.66
CA ASP A 224 29.37 -10.22 10.27
C ASP A 224 28.42 -9.28 9.50
N LEU A 225 27.99 -8.20 10.16
CA LEU A 225 27.13 -7.17 9.57
C LEU A 225 27.75 -6.52 8.33
N ASN A 226 29.07 -6.35 8.30
CA ASN A 226 29.75 -5.67 7.21
C ASN A 226 29.73 -6.46 5.90
N SER A 227 29.78 -7.80 5.96
CA SER A 227 29.71 -8.63 4.74
C SER A 227 28.27 -8.77 4.24
N GLU A 228 27.30 -8.93 5.15
CA GLU A 228 25.89 -9.13 4.79
C GLU A 228 25.21 -7.84 4.30
N PHE A 229 25.61 -6.68 4.85
CA PHE A 229 25.09 -5.36 4.46
C PHE A 229 26.03 -4.60 3.50
N ALA A 230 27.05 -5.24 2.92
CA ALA A 230 28.04 -4.59 2.03
C ALA A 230 27.43 -3.82 0.84
N GLY A 231 26.19 -4.14 0.44
CA GLY A 231 25.44 -3.44 -0.61
C GLY A 231 24.48 -2.36 -0.12
N CYS A 232 24.39 -2.09 1.18
CA CYS A 232 23.47 -1.14 1.78
C CYS A 232 24.18 0.16 2.13
N ASN A 233 23.88 1.25 1.42
CA ASN A 233 24.45 2.55 1.71
C ASN A 233 23.64 3.25 2.84
N PRO A 234 24.25 3.65 3.97
CA PRO A 234 23.57 4.39 5.03
C PRO A 234 22.89 5.68 4.58
N GLU A 235 23.37 6.32 3.51
CA GLU A 235 22.75 7.52 2.93
C GLU A 235 21.33 7.26 2.40
N TRP A 236 20.97 6.01 2.11
CA TRP A 236 19.61 5.64 1.72
C TRP A 236 18.63 5.65 2.89
N PHE A 237 19.10 5.78 4.14
CA PHE A 237 18.26 5.95 5.31
C PHE A 237 17.91 7.43 5.52
N SER A 238 16.71 7.66 6.06
CA SER A 238 16.29 8.98 6.54
C SER A 238 17.26 9.49 7.61
N SER A 239 17.35 10.82 7.75
CA SER A 239 18.25 11.47 8.70
C SER A 239 18.06 10.96 10.13
N GLU A 240 16.81 10.68 10.53
CA GLU A 240 16.48 10.13 11.86
C GLU A 240 17.06 8.72 12.09
N ARG A 241 17.10 7.88 11.05
CA ARG A 241 17.39 6.44 11.18
C ARG A 241 18.78 6.05 10.71
N ARG A 242 19.44 6.90 9.92
CA ARG A 242 20.82 6.73 9.48
C ARG A 242 21.77 6.54 10.64
N GLY A 243 21.72 7.44 11.64
CA GLY A 243 22.60 7.35 12.80
C GLY A 243 22.38 6.08 13.63
N ILE A 244 21.13 5.59 13.71
CA ILE A 244 20.80 4.32 14.38
C ILE A 244 21.44 3.16 13.61
N PHE A 245 21.25 3.10 12.29
CA PHE A 245 21.77 2.04 11.45
C PHE A 245 23.31 2.00 11.46
N GLU A 246 23.97 3.15 11.33
CA GLU A 246 25.43 3.26 11.41
C GLU A 246 25.97 2.82 12.78
N SER A 247 25.30 3.19 13.87
CA SER A 247 25.70 2.75 15.22
C SER A 247 25.64 1.23 15.34
N ILE A 248 24.61 0.60 14.78
CA ILE A 248 24.46 -0.86 14.78
C ILE A 248 25.54 -1.54 13.93
N LEU A 249 25.83 -1.02 12.72
CA LEU A 249 26.90 -1.55 11.87
C LEU A 249 28.27 -1.48 12.55
N ASN A 250 28.51 -0.43 13.35
CA ASN A 250 29.73 -0.27 14.16
C ASN A 250 29.74 -1.14 15.44
N GLY A 251 28.74 -1.99 15.64
CA GLY A 251 28.65 -2.90 16.78
C GLY A 251 28.29 -2.23 18.11
N ILE A 252 27.77 -1.00 18.08
CA ILE A 252 27.36 -0.27 19.29
C ILE A 252 25.97 -0.78 19.72
N PRO A 253 25.84 -1.38 20.92
CA PRO A 253 24.54 -1.84 21.40
C PRO A 253 23.59 -0.66 21.64
N SER A 254 22.41 -0.71 21.03
CA SER A 254 21.37 0.28 21.29
C SER A 254 20.49 -0.15 22.48
N GLU A 255 20.49 0.65 23.55
CA GLU A 255 19.55 0.43 24.67
C GLU A 255 18.13 0.94 24.39
N ASP A 256 17.95 1.69 23.29
CA ASP A 256 16.68 2.28 22.89
C ASP A 256 15.57 1.23 22.78
N HIS A 257 14.48 1.47 23.49
CA HIS A 257 13.28 0.64 23.48
C HIS A 257 12.68 0.50 22.08
N TYR A 258 12.82 1.53 21.24
CA TYR A 258 12.41 1.52 19.86
C TYR A 258 13.18 0.48 19.03
N VAL A 259 14.51 0.45 19.16
CA VAL A 259 15.37 -0.49 18.44
C VAL A 259 15.16 -1.93 18.92
N LYS A 260 14.99 -2.13 20.23
CA LYS A 260 14.63 -3.44 20.82
C LYS A 260 13.30 -3.96 20.28
N LYS A 261 12.30 -3.09 20.13
CA LYS A 261 11.01 -3.44 19.51
C LYS A 261 11.19 -3.89 18.06
N LEU A 262 12.00 -3.20 17.26
CA LEU A 262 12.26 -3.57 15.87
C LEU A 262 12.96 -4.94 15.75
N ALA A 263 13.89 -5.23 16.66
CA ALA A 263 14.56 -6.53 16.71
C ALA A 263 13.57 -7.67 17.01
N LEU A 264 12.67 -7.48 17.98
CA LEU A 264 11.62 -8.44 18.30
C LEU A 264 10.65 -8.65 17.13
N GLU A 265 10.24 -7.57 16.46
CA GLU A 265 9.40 -7.67 15.26
C GLU A 265 10.10 -8.45 14.14
N ALA A 266 11.40 -8.24 13.94
CA ALA A 266 12.19 -8.97 12.97
C ALA A 266 12.28 -10.47 13.33
N GLU A 267 12.50 -10.81 14.61
CA GLU A 267 12.54 -12.19 15.08
C GLU A 267 11.22 -12.94 14.82
N VAL A 268 10.09 -12.31 15.09
CA VAL A 268 8.76 -12.88 14.83
C VAL A 268 8.52 -13.12 13.34
N VAL A 269 8.98 -12.21 12.49
CA VAL A 269 8.74 -12.25 11.04
C VAL A 269 9.70 -13.23 10.33
N TYR A 270 10.95 -13.32 10.80
CA TYR A 270 12.06 -13.98 10.12
C TYR A 270 12.59 -15.23 10.85
N SER A 271 11.75 -15.90 11.65
CA SER A 271 12.08 -17.09 12.47
C SER A 271 12.62 -18.33 11.73
N ALA A 272 12.74 -18.31 10.41
CA ALA A 272 13.30 -19.39 9.60
C ALA A 272 14.66 -18.96 8.99
N PRO A 273 15.81 -19.58 9.40
CA PRO A 273 17.15 -19.15 9.00
C PRO A 273 17.41 -19.20 7.49
N ASP A 274 16.83 -20.18 6.80
CA ASP A 274 17.24 -20.58 5.44
C ASP A 274 16.89 -19.58 4.33
N LYS A 275 16.12 -18.51 4.64
CA LYS A 275 15.69 -17.49 3.65
C LYS A 275 16.08 -16.06 4.01
N LEU A 276 16.82 -15.86 5.10
CA LEU A 276 17.09 -14.53 5.64
C LEU A 276 18.05 -13.73 4.74
N ALA A 277 19.04 -14.38 4.14
CA ALA A 277 19.99 -13.74 3.24
C ALA A 277 19.33 -13.19 1.96
N ASP A 278 18.40 -13.94 1.36
CA ASP A 278 17.67 -13.50 0.17
C ASP A 278 16.70 -12.36 0.49
N GLU A 279 16.04 -12.43 1.65
CA GLU A 279 15.19 -11.34 2.13
C GLU A 279 15.99 -10.06 2.34
N LEU A 280 17.16 -10.15 2.99
CA LEU A 280 18.03 -9.01 3.23
C LEU A 280 18.42 -8.33 1.91
N LYS A 281 18.87 -9.11 0.92
CA LYS A 281 19.17 -8.60 -0.42
C LYS A 281 17.97 -7.90 -1.06
N SER A 282 16.78 -8.49 -0.93
CA SER A 282 15.55 -7.88 -1.44
C SER A 282 15.24 -6.53 -0.75
N LEU A 283 15.37 -6.45 0.57
CA LEU A 283 15.10 -5.22 1.33
C LEU A 283 16.10 -4.11 0.98
N ILE A 284 17.38 -4.44 0.84
CA ILE A 284 18.43 -3.51 0.41
C ILE A 284 18.12 -2.97 -0.99
N ARG A 285 17.73 -3.86 -1.92
CA ARG A 285 17.34 -3.49 -3.30
C ARG A 285 16.14 -2.55 -3.30
N GLU A 286 15.11 -2.84 -2.52
CA GLU A 286 13.91 -2.00 -2.43
C GLU A 286 14.19 -0.63 -1.80
N LEU A 287 15.02 -0.57 -0.74
CA LEU A 287 15.42 0.71 -0.15
C LEU A 287 16.21 1.56 -1.16
N LYS A 288 17.10 0.94 -1.93
CA LYS A 288 17.84 1.62 -3.02
C LYS A 288 16.88 2.21 -4.05
N LYS A 289 15.88 1.45 -4.51
CA LYS A 289 14.87 1.93 -5.46
C LYS A 289 14.11 3.13 -4.93
N GLU A 290 13.68 3.06 -3.66
CA GLU A 290 12.92 4.14 -3.04
C GLU A 290 13.75 5.42 -2.93
N ASN A 291 15.02 5.31 -2.52
CA ASN A 291 15.94 6.44 -2.48
C ASN A 291 16.21 7.04 -3.87
N LEU A 292 16.35 6.23 -4.92
CA LEU A 292 16.54 6.72 -6.29
C LEU A 292 15.29 7.42 -6.84
N ARG A 293 14.08 6.94 -6.49
CA ARG A 293 12.82 7.61 -6.85
C ARG A 293 12.71 8.98 -6.21
N GLU A 294 13.04 9.10 -4.92
CA GLU A 294 13.05 10.39 -4.22
C GLU A 294 14.08 11.36 -4.83
N LYS A 295 15.29 10.88 -5.12
CA LYS A 295 16.30 11.68 -5.84
C LYS A 295 15.83 12.14 -7.22
N LEU A 296 15.12 11.29 -7.97
CA LEU A 296 14.53 11.67 -9.25
C LEU A 296 13.47 12.76 -9.11
N THR A 297 12.64 12.71 -8.07
CA THR A 297 11.66 13.78 -7.80
C THR A 297 12.36 15.09 -7.45
N GLU A 298 13.36 15.08 -6.57
CA GLU A 298 14.13 16.28 -6.18
C GLU A 298 14.89 16.89 -7.36
N LEU A 299 15.52 16.04 -8.19
CA LEU A 299 16.21 16.49 -9.40
C LEU A 299 15.24 17.03 -10.44
N GLY A 300 14.07 16.41 -10.60
CA GLY A 300 13.02 16.90 -11.50
C GLY A 300 12.51 18.28 -11.10
N ASP A 301 12.25 18.49 -9.80
CA ASP A 301 11.84 19.80 -9.27
C ASP A 301 12.97 20.84 -9.43
N SER A 302 14.21 20.44 -9.18
CA SER A 302 15.39 21.31 -9.36
C SER A 302 15.58 21.73 -10.82
N VAL A 303 15.46 20.79 -11.76
CA VAL A 303 15.53 21.06 -13.21
C VAL A 303 14.43 22.05 -13.61
N LYS A 304 13.19 21.81 -13.19
CA LYS A 304 12.05 22.70 -13.50
C LYS A 304 12.26 24.12 -12.96
N ASN A 305 12.87 24.26 -11.78
CA ASN A 305 13.19 25.56 -11.19
C ASN A 305 14.36 26.26 -11.92
N LEU A 306 15.37 25.51 -12.37
CA LEU A 306 16.52 26.03 -13.10
C LEU A 306 16.21 26.43 -14.54
N GLU A 307 15.25 25.77 -15.20
CA GLU A 307 14.71 26.19 -16.50
C GLU A 307 14.08 27.60 -16.44
N ILE A 308 13.52 27.96 -15.29
CA ILE A 308 12.90 29.27 -15.05
C ILE A 308 13.96 30.34 -14.74
N SER A 309 15.04 30.00 -14.04
CA SER A 309 16.09 30.95 -13.62
C SER A 309 17.19 31.19 -14.66
N GLY A 310 17.28 30.36 -15.72
CA GLY A 310 18.12 30.59 -16.89
C GLY A 310 19.61 30.21 -16.74
N ASN A 311 20.00 29.51 -15.67
CA ASN A 311 21.39 29.05 -15.48
C ASN A 311 21.68 27.76 -16.29
N LYS A 312 22.16 27.92 -17.53
CA LYS A 312 22.38 26.82 -18.48
C LYS A 312 23.40 25.77 -18.02
N GLU A 313 24.47 26.18 -17.36
CA GLU A 313 25.57 25.29 -16.96
C GLU A 313 25.14 24.35 -15.82
N GLU A 314 24.42 24.90 -14.84
CA GLU A 314 23.87 24.13 -13.72
C GLU A 314 22.69 23.24 -14.15
N LEU A 315 21.92 23.69 -15.13
CA LEU A 315 20.84 22.93 -15.75
C LEU A 315 21.36 21.67 -16.47
N GLU A 316 22.40 21.79 -17.31
CA GLU A 316 23.00 20.63 -17.99
C GLU A 316 23.57 19.62 -16.99
N LYS A 317 24.22 20.11 -15.92
CA LYS A 317 24.72 19.25 -14.85
C LYS A 317 23.59 18.48 -14.17
N LYS A 318 22.50 19.15 -13.76
CA LYS A 318 21.35 18.52 -13.11
C LYS A 318 20.59 17.56 -14.02
N PHE A 319 20.50 17.86 -15.31
CA PHE A 319 19.94 16.92 -16.31
C PHE A 319 20.81 15.67 -16.49
N SER A 320 22.13 15.82 -16.47
CA SER A 320 23.05 14.67 -16.55
C SER A 320 22.92 13.76 -15.33
N GLU A 321 22.82 14.35 -14.13
CA GLU A 321 22.56 13.64 -12.86
C GLU A 321 21.20 12.91 -12.92
N PHE A 322 20.14 13.57 -13.41
CA PHE A 322 18.81 12.98 -13.58
C PHE A 322 18.83 11.75 -14.50
N ARG A 323 19.49 11.84 -15.66
CA ARG A 323 19.62 10.71 -16.60
C ARG A 323 20.40 9.55 -16.00
N ALA A 324 21.48 9.82 -15.26
CA ALA A 324 22.26 8.80 -14.60
C ALA A 324 21.43 8.04 -13.54
N VAL A 325 20.72 8.78 -12.68
CA VAL A 325 19.84 8.20 -11.64
C VAL A 325 18.68 7.41 -12.26
N SER A 326 18.09 7.91 -13.34
CA SER A 326 17.04 7.21 -14.10
C SER A 326 17.54 5.90 -14.70
N SER A 327 18.72 5.91 -15.33
CA SER A 327 19.35 4.71 -15.89
C SER A 327 19.68 3.69 -14.80
N GLU A 328 20.18 4.14 -13.66
CA GLU A 328 20.47 3.26 -12.53
C GLU A 328 19.19 2.61 -11.99
N LEU A 329 18.12 3.38 -11.79
CA LEU A 329 16.83 2.85 -11.32
C LEU A 329 16.24 1.77 -12.24
N ASN A 330 16.37 1.95 -13.56
CA ASN A 330 15.90 0.99 -14.55
C ASN A 330 16.76 -0.29 -14.63
N SER A 331 18.00 -0.21 -14.19
CA SER A 331 18.94 -1.36 -14.17
C SER A 331 18.78 -2.27 -12.95
N ILE A 332 18.08 -1.81 -11.90
CA ILE A 332 17.94 -2.52 -10.61
C ILE A 332 16.75 -3.46 -10.60
#